data_AF-X1N0Z5-F1
#
_entry.id   AF-X1N0Z5-F1
#
_cell.length_a   1.000
_cell.length_b   1.000
_cell.length_c   1.000
_cell.angle_alpha   90.00
_cell.angle_beta   90.00
_cell.angle_gamma   90.00
#
_symmetry.space_group_name_H-M   'P 1'
#
loop_
_entity.id
_entity.type
_entity.pdbx_description
1 polymer ?
#
loop_
_entity_poly.entity_id
_entity_poly.type
_entity_poly.pdbx_seq_one_letter_code
_entity_poly.pdbx_strand_id
1 'polypeptide(L)' 'IKKQYLMLKLVLQYYRISLEALQKDVSIDDLISLSVREEIAKAKYLPNEKIEEEIEKISQRLKDEMHKLKEGSKV' A
#
# COMPACT_ATOMS: atom_id res chain seq x y z
N ILE A 1 -14.09 9.64 12.95
CA ILE A 1 -12.79 10.19 12.45
C ILE A 1 -11.68 9.14 12.33
N LYS A 2 -11.47 8.25 13.32
CA LYS A 2 -10.38 7.24 13.30
C LYS A 2 -10.21 6.47 11.97
N LYS A 3 -11.29 5.89 11.45
CA LYS A 3 -11.29 5.18 10.16
C LYS A 3 -10.76 6.03 9.00
N GLN A 4 -11.28 7.25 8.84
CA GLN A 4 -10.87 8.15 7.76
C GLN A 4 -9.38 8.54 7.87
N TYR A 5 -8.91 8.80 9.10
CA TYR A 5 -7.50 9.08 9.36
C TYR A 5 -6.61 7.90 8.96
N LEU A 6 -6.96 6.68 9.37
CA LEU A 6 -6.18 5.48 9.04
C LEU A 6 -6.17 5.20 7.53
N MET A 7 -7.30 5.38 6.85
CA MET A 7 -7.38 5.26 5.39
C MET A 7 -6.46 6.26 4.69
N LEU A 8 -6.50 7.53 5.08
CA LEU A 8 -5.64 8.56 4.51
C LEU A 8 -4.15 8.27 4.79
N LYS A 9 -3.83 7.82 6.01
CA LYS A 9 -2.47 7.41 6.39
C LYS A 9 -1.96 6.30 5.46
N LEU A 10 -2.81 5.31 5.14
CA LEU A 10 -2.46 4.21 4.25
C LEU A 10 -2.23 4.66 2.81
N VAL A 11 -3.06 5.58 2.28
CA VAL A 11 -2.87 6.19 0.96
C VAL A 11 -1.54 6.95 0.89
N LEU A 12 -1.23 7.75 1.92
CA LEU A 12 0.03 8.50 1.99
C LEU A 12 1.24 7.58 2.16
N GLN A 13 1.09 6.46 2.86
CA GLN A 13 2.15 5.45 2.98
C GLN A 13 2.45 4.81 1.63
N TYR A 14 1.44 4.40 0.87
CA TYR A 14 1.63 3.91 -0.51
C TYR A 14 2.36 4.95 -1.37
N TYR A 15 1.86 6.20 -1.38
CA TYR A 15 2.49 7.28 -2.13
C TYR A 15 3.99 7.46 -1.82
N ARG A 16 4.37 7.50 -0.54
CA ARG A 16 5.77 7.66 -0.13
C ARG A 16 6.66 6.51 -0.59
N ILE A 17 6.21 5.27 -0.39
CA ILE A 17 7.00 4.09 -0.78
C ILE A 17 7.10 3.99 -2.31
N SER A 18 6.05 4.35 -3.04
CA SER A 18 6.07 4.43 -4.51
C SER A 18 7.08 5.47 -4.99
N LEU A 19 7.14 6.67 -4.39
CA LEU A 19 8.16 7.66 -4.73
C LEU A 19 9.58 7.12 -4.51
N GLU A 20 9.83 6.46 -3.39
CA GLU A 20 11.13 5.83 -3.12
C GLU A 20 11.47 4.71 -4.11
N ALA A 21 10.48 3.99 -4.61
CA ALA A 21 10.66 2.94 -5.60
C ALA A 21 10.98 3.53 -6.98
N LEU A 22 10.27 4.58 -7.39
CA LEU A 22 10.55 5.31 -8.64
C LEU A 22 11.98 5.88 -8.66
N GLN A 23 12.50 6.33 -7.51
CA GLN A 23 13.91 6.76 -7.38
C GLN A 23 14.92 5.62 -7.54
N LYS A 24 14.47 4.37 -7.52
CA LYS A 24 15.28 3.15 -7.69
C LYS A 24 14.96 2.43 -9.00
N ASP A 25 14.50 3.19 -10.00
CA ASP A 25 14.20 2.71 -11.37
C ASP A 25 13.14 1.59 -11.45
N VAL A 26 12.30 1.46 -10.43
CA VAL A 26 11.09 0.63 -10.51
C VAL A 26 10.12 1.24 -11.53
N SER A 27 9.57 0.42 -12.42
CA SER A 27 8.57 0.86 -13.40
C SER A 27 7.28 1.33 -12.73
N ILE A 28 6.69 2.39 -13.28
CA ILE A 28 5.37 2.86 -12.87
C ILE A 28 4.29 1.79 -13.11
N ASP A 29 4.42 0.98 -14.16
CA ASP A 29 3.46 -0.09 -14.47
C ASP A 29 3.45 -1.15 -13.37
N ASP A 30 4.62 -1.52 -12.85
CA ASP A 30 4.74 -2.47 -11.74
C ASP A 30 4.04 -1.91 -10.49
N LEU A 31 4.23 -0.63 -10.18
CA LEU A 31 3.60 0.04 -9.03
C LEU A 31 2.07 0.13 -9.15
N ILE A 32 1.57 0.36 -10.37
CA ILE A 32 0.12 0.43 -10.67
C ILE A 32 -0.50 -0.97 -10.60
N SER A 33 0.26 -2.02 -10.94
CA SER A 33 -0.21 -3.41 -10.94
C SER A 33 -0.35 -4.03 -9.54
N LEU A 34 0.17 -3.38 -8.49
CA LEU A 34 0.12 -3.86 -7.11
C LEU A 34 -1.32 -4.10 -6.62
N SER A 35 -1.61 -5.33 -6.22
CA SER A 35 -2.92 -5.77 -5.72
C SER A 35 -3.35 -4.99 -4.49
N VAL A 36 -2.40 -4.53 -3.67
CA VAL A 36 -2.69 -3.75 -2.46
C VAL A 36 -3.46 -2.46 -2.74
N ARG A 37 -3.38 -1.89 -3.96
CA ARG A 37 -4.14 -0.68 -4.34
C ARG A 37 -5.65 -0.91 -4.25
N GLU A 38 -6.11 -2.08 -4.64
CA GLU A 38 -7.52 -2.44 -4.51
C GLU A 38 -7.93 -2.59 -3.04
N GLU A 39 -7.07 -3.16 -2.21
CA GLU A 39 -7.33 -3.31 -0.77
C GLU A 39 -7.46 -1.95 -0.09
N ILE A 40 -6.57 -1.01 -0.42
CA ILE A 40 -6.64 0.39 0.05
C ILE A 40 -7.98 1.03 -0.37
N ALA A 41 -8.42 0.82 -1.63
CA ALA A 41 -9.70 1.35 -2.10
C ALA A 41 -10.91 0.73 -1.39
N LYS A 42 -10.85 -0.58 -1.11
CA LYS A 42 -11.90 -1.35 -0.41
C LYS A 42 -11.94 -1.05 1.09
N ALA A 43 -10.91 -0.44 1.67
CA ALA A 43 -10.87 -0.08 3.10
C ALA A 43 -12.07 0.77 3.56
N LYS A 44 -12.68 1.55 2.64
CA LYS A 44 -13.90 2.33 2.93
C LYS A 44 -15.11 1.46 3.33
N TYR A 45 -15.16 0.20 2.90
CA TYR A 45 -16.26 -0.73 3.21
C TYR A 45 -16.04 -1.55 4.49
N LEU A 46 -14.86 -1.46 5.11
CA LEU A 46 -14.55 -2.23 6.32
C LEU A 46 -15.36 -1.75 7.54
N PRO A 47 -15.83 -2.66 8.41
CA PRO A 47 -16.45 -2.30 9.69
C PRO A 47 -15.52 -1.48 10.57
N ASN A 48 -16.06 -0.56 11.38
CA ASN A 48 -15.25 0.32 12.21
C ASN A 48 -14.52 -0.45 13.32
N GLU A 49 -15.11 -1.54 13.80
CA GLU A 49 -14.61 -2.37 14.89
C GLU A 49 -13.33 -3.12 14.49
N LYS A 50 -13.14 -3.38 13.20
CA LYS A 50 -12.00 -4.13 12.64
C LYS A 50 -11.01 -3.26 11.88
N ILE A 51 -11.25 -1.96 11.79
CA ILE A 51 -10.52 -1.08 10.86
C ILE A 51 -9.02 -1.03 11.15
N GLU A 52 -8.62 -1.13 12.42
CA GLU A 52 -7.21 -1.09 12.82
C GLU A 52 -6.46 -2.34 12.37
N GLU A 53 -7.01 -3.51 12.73
CA GLU A 53 -6.44 -4.80 12.38
C GLU A 53 -6.32 -4.95 10.85
N GLU A 54 -7.38 -4.57 10.12
CA GLU A 54 -7.39 -4.68 8.67
C GLU A 54 -6.43 -3.68 8.00
N ILE A 55 -6.33 -2.44 8.49
CA ILE A 55 -5.36 -1.48 7.94
C ILE A 55 -3.92 -1.91 8.25
N GLU A 56 -3.66 -2.52 9.40
CA GLU A 56 -2.36 -3.08 9.71
C GLU A 56 -1.99 -4.22 8.75
N LYS A 57 -2.94 -5.14 8.47
CA LYS A 57 -2.75 -6.20 7.46
C LYS A 57 -2.46 -5.63 6.07
N ILE A 58 -3.23 -4.64 5.63
CA ILE A 58 -3.01 -4.01 4.30
C ILE A 58 -1.64 -3.29 4.27
N SER A 59 -1.27 -2.60 5.35
CA SER A 59 0.04 -1.96 5.47
C SER A 59 1.18 -2.97 5.43
N GLN A 60 1.03 -4.15 6.03
CA GLN A 60 2.03 -5.21 5.95
C GLN A 60 2.14 -5.77 4.53
N ARG A 61 1.01 -6.08 3.89
CA ARG A 61 0.99 -6.52 2.47
C ARG A 61 1.65 -5.51 1.55
N LEU A 62 1.39 -4.22 1.76
CA LEU A 62 2.03 -3.14 1.01
C LEU A 62 3.56 -3.22 1.13
N LYS A 63 4.10 -3.42 2.34
CA LYS A 63 5.55 -3.54 2.53
C LYS A 63 6.10 -4.79 1.85
N ASP A 64 5.40 -5.91 1.96
CA ASP A 64 5.83 -7.20 1.39
C ASP A 64 5.83 -7.16 -0.14
N GLU A 65 4.76 -6.64 -0.76
CA GLU A 65 4.67 -6.46 -2.21
C GLU A 65 5.77 -5.51 -2.71
N MET A 66 5.97 -4.37 -2.05
CA MET A 66 7.01 -3.40 -2.41
C MET A 66 8.42 -3.95 -2.24
N HIS A 67 8.65 -4.83 -1.25
CA HIS A 67 9.94 -5.49 -1.07
C HIS A 67 10.25 -6.43 -2.24
N LYS A 68 9.30 -7.32 -2.56
CA LYS A 68 9.42 -8.26 -3.68
C LYS A 68 9.67 -7.54 -5.01
N LEU A 69 8.98 -6.43 -5.22
CA LEU A 69 9.12 -5.63 -6.43
C LEU A 69 10.54 -5.03 -6.54
N LYS A 70 11.08 -4.49 -5.43
CA LYS A 70 12.48 -3.99 -5.37
C LYS A 70 13.54 -5.09 -5.58
N GLU A 71 13.24 -6.34 -5.24
CA GLU A 71 14.13 -7.48 -5.48
C GLU A 71 14.06 -7.97 -6.94
N GLY A 72 12.87 -7.94 -7.54
CA GLY A 72 12.65 -8.34 -8.94
C GLY A 72 13.31 -7.40 -9.97
N SER A 73 13.41 -6.10 -9.69
CA SER A 73 14.06 -5.12 -10.59
C SER A 73 15.60 -5.16 -10.60
N LYS A 74 16.24 -6.07 -9.86
CA LYS A 74 17.72 -6.22 -9.80
C LYS A 74 18.31 -7.17 -10.84
N VAL A 75 17.54 -7.60 -11.85
CA VAL A 75 18.01 -8.50 -12.92
C VAL A 75 18.19 -7.75 -14.23
#